data_AF-A0A1W9SEZ7-F1
#
_entry.id   AF-A0A1W9SEZ7-F1
#
_cell.length_a   1.000
_cell.length_b   1.000
_cell.length_c   1.000
_cell.angle_alpha   90.00
_cell.angle_beta   90.00
_cell.angle_gamma   90.00
#
_symmetry.space_group_name_H-M   'P 1'
#
loop_
_entity.id
_entity.type
_entity.pdbx_description
1 polymer ?
#
loop_
_entity_poly.entity_id
_entity_poly.type
_entity_poly.pdbx_seq_one_letter_code
_entity_poly.pdbx_strand_id
1 'polypeptide(L)'
;MGVCASMAAILLMGGQKRYIFPHCWVMLHQSSGYFWGDTDTTITRANQMEQQEQQLLKVQALHTGQTVDKITNDTIKEKWFNAQDAVRYGIVDGIIDPQIETSLLFKGMEQPLEVAAPP
;
A
#
# COMPACT_ATOMS: atom_id res chain seq x y z
N MET A 1 -6.78 18.27 -2.39
CA MET A 1 -6.63 17.15 -1.43
C MET A 1 -6.15 15.94 -2.22
N GLY A 2 -5.04 15.32 -1.84
CA GLY A 2 -4.51 14.13 -2.54
C GLY A 2 -4.85 12.85 -1.80
N VAL A 3 -5.08 11.77 -2.54
CA VAL A 3 -5.48 10.47 -1.97
C VAL A 3 -4.68 9.35 -2.63
N CYS A 4 -4.19 8.43 -1.81
CA CYS A 4 -3.56 7.19 -2.23
C CYS A 4 -4.37 6.02 -1.64
N ALA A 5 -5.22 5.37 -2.44
CA ALA A 5 -6.23 4.45 -1.96
C ALA A 5 -6.10 3.06 -2.60
N SER A 6 -6.44 2.01 -1.83
CA SER A 6 -6.46 0.63 -2.33
C SER A 6 -5.10 0.23 -2.91
N MET A 7 -5.05 -0.32 -4.12
CA MET A 7 -3.81 -0.72 -4.79
C MET A 7 -2.76 0.39 -4.91
N ALA A 8 -3.16 1.66 -4.97
CA ALA A 8 -2.18 2.75 -4.98
C ALA A 8 -1.37 2.80 -3.66
N ALA A 9 -1.99 2.49 -2.53
CA ALA A 9 -1.31 2.42 -1.24
C ALA A 9 -0.30 1.26 -1.20
N ILE A 10 -0.63 0.13 -1.82
CA ILE A 10 0.30 -1.00 -1.98
C ILE A 10 1.51 -0.59 -2.83
N LEU A 11 1.28 0.11 -3.94
CA LEU A 11 2.36 0.63 -4.79
C LEU A 11 3.25 1.63 -4.03
N LEU A 12 2.64 2.51 -3.23
CA LEU A 12 3.36 3.43 -2.35
C LEU A 12 4.24 2.67 -1.35
N MET A 13 3.72 1.59 -0.75
CA MET A 13 4.46 0.76 0.21
C MET A 13 5.67 0.03 -0.41
N GLY A 14 5.65 -0.25 -1.72
CA GLY A 14 6.77 -0.88 -2.42
C GLY A 14 7.96 0.04 -2.71
N GLY A 15 7.84 1.34 -2.44
CA GLY A 15 8.94 2.29 -2.63
C GLY A 15 10.06 2.11 -1.60
N GLN A 16 11.32 2.29 -2.02
CA GLN A 16 12.48 2.27 -1.10
C GLN A 16 12.46 3.46 -0.12
N LYS A 17 11.88 4.60 -0.54
CA LYS A 17 11.59 5.76 0.31
C LYS A 17 10.17 6.23 0.04
N ARG A 18 9.36 6.33 1.08
CA ARG A 18 7.90 6.50 0.97
C ARG A 18 7.49 7.78 1.67
N TYR A 19 6.90 8.71 0.94
CA TYR A 19 6.54 10.02 1.47
C TYR A 19 5.11 10.41 1.13
N ILE A 20 4.53 11.27 1.97
CA ILE A 20 3.19 11.82 1.82
C ILE A 20 3.19 13.33 2.03
N PHE A 21 2.32 14.08 1.35
CA PHE A 21 2.14 15.51 1.63
C PHE A 21 1.23 15.73 2.86
N PRO A 22 1.31 16.87 3.56
CA PRO A 22 0.67 17.07 4.86
C PRO A 22 -0.87 16.96 4.83
N HIS A 23 -1.48 17.28 3.70
CA HIS A 23 -2.94 17.25 3.50
C HIS A 23 -3.43 16.08 2.64
N CYS A 24 -2.58 15.06 2.46
CA CYS A 24 -2.92 13.84 1.75
C CYS A 24 -3.39 12.74 2.70
N TRP A 25 -4.12 11.78 2.12
CA TRP A 25 -4.71 10.66 2.83
C TRP A 25 -4.33 9.33 2.19
N VAL A 26 -4.21 8.29 3.01
CA VAL A 26 -4.11 6.90 2.56
C VAL A 26 -5.37 6.15 2.96
N MET A 27 -5.85 5.26 2.10
CA MET A 27 -6.94 4.35 2.41
C MET A 27 -6.52 2.90 2.16
N LEU A 28 -6.70 2.05 3.17
CA LEU A 28 -6.57 0.60 3.05
C LEU A 28 -7.93 -0.05 3.23
N HIS A 29 -8.19 -1.10 2.45
CA HIS A 29 -9.38 -1.94 2.55
C HIS A 29 -9.07 -3.31 1.96
N GLN A 30 -9.92 -4.28 2.25
CA GLN A 30 -9.88 -5.61 1.66
C GLN A 30 -10.24 -5.55 0.18
N SER A 31 -9.71 -6.48 -0.61
CA SER A 31 -10.12 -6.62 -2.00
C SER A 31 -11.62 -6.92 -2.11
N SER A 32 -12.27 -6.36 -3.12
CA SER A 32 -13.67 -6.67 -3.46
C SER A 32 -13.78 -7.03 -4.94
N GLY A 33 -14.71 -7.94 -5.25
CA GLY A 33 -14.89 -8.45 -6.59
C GLY A 33 -16.21 -9.19 -6.73
N TYR A 34 -16.75 -9.21 -7.95
CA TYR A 34 -17.93 -9.97 -8.32
C TYR A 34 -17.56 -10.91 -9.48
N PHE A 35 -17.99 -12.16 -9.39
CA PHE A 35 -17.73 -13.19 -10.39
C PHE A 35 -19.05 -13.73 -10.92
N TRP A 36 -19.09 -14.04 -12.22
CA TRP A 36 -20.22 -14.66 -12.89
C TRP A 36 -19.72 -15.76 -13.82
N GLY A 37 -20.52 -16.80 -13.99
CA GLY A 37 -20.20 -17.96 -14.82
C GLY A 37 -20.88 -19.22 -14.30
N ASP A 38 -20.45 -20.37 -14.80
CA ASP A 38 -20.80 -21.65 -14.19
C ASP A 38 -20.21 -21.79 -12.77
N THR A 39 -20.60 -22.87 -12.09
CA THR A 39 -20.19 -23.14 -10.71
C THR A 39 -18.67 -23.22 -10.59
N ASP A 40 -18.01 -23.96 -11.48
CA ASP A 40 -16.55 -24.17 -11.42
C ASP A 40 -15.76 -22.89 -11.65
N THR A 41 -16.19 -22.06 -12.61
CA THR A 41 -15.57 -20.76 -12.91
C THR A 41 -15.72 -19.82 -11.72
N THR A 42 -16.90 -19.79 -11.10
CA THR A 42 -17.17 -18.92 -9.95
C THR A 42 -16.30 -19.31 -8.75
N ILE A 43 -16.22 -20.60 -8.43
CA ILE A 43 -15.38 -21.13 -7.35
C ILE A 43 -13.90 -20.84 -7.63
N THR A 44 -13.43 -21.11 -8.85
CA THR A 44 -12.03 -20.89 -9.23
C THR A 44 -11.63 -19.42 -9.06
N ARG A 45 -12.48 -18.49 -9.48
CA ARG A 45 -12.20 -17.05 -9.36
C ARG A 45 -12.25 -16.57 -7.91
N ALA A 46 -13.20 -17.06 -7.12
CA ALA A 46 -13.27 -16.75 -5.68
C ALA A 46 -11.99 -17.19 -4.95
N ASN A 47 -11.53 -18.42 -5.21
CA ASN A 47 -10.30 -18.95 -4.61
C ASN A 47 -9.05 -18.15 -5.05
N GLN A 48 -8.98 -17.76 -6.32
CA GLN A 48 -7.87 -16.93 -6.82
C GLN A 48 -7.82 -15.56 -6.13
N MET A 49 -8.98 -14.95 -5.90
CA MET A 49 -9.08 -13.67 -5.20
C MET A 49 -8.69 -13.82 -3.72
N GLU A 50 -9.10 -14.89 -3.06
CA GLU A 50 -8.68 -15.18 -1.68
C GLU A 50 -7.15 -15.33 -1.59
N GLN A 51 -6.53 -16.05 -2.53
CA GLN A 51 -5.08 -16.18 -2.58
C GLN A 51 -4.39 -14.83 -2.80
N GLN A 52 -4.91 -14.00 -3.69
CA GLN A 52 -4.38 -12.65 -3.94
C GLN A 52 -4.49 -11.77 -2.68
N GLU A 53 -5.63 -11.79 -1.99
CA GLU A 53 -5.84 -11.06 -0.75
C GLU A 53 -4.82 -11.48 0.32
N GLN A 54 -4.62 -12.79 0.52
CA GLN A 54 -3.63 -13.29 1.47
C GLN A 54 -2.20 -12.82 1.15
N GLN A 55 -1.84 -12.70 -0.14
CA GLN A 55 -0.54 -12.14 -0.54
C GLN A 55 -0.47 -10.63 -0.24
N LEU A 56 -1.51 -9.86 -0.57
CA LEU A 56 -1.56 -8.43 -0.31
C LEU A 56 -1.47 -8.12 1.19
N LEU A 57 -2.15 -8.90 2.04
CA LEU A 57 -2.08 -8.74 3.50
C LEU A 57 -0.65 -8.98 4.03
N LYS A 58 0.06 -9.98 3.49
CA LYS A 58 1.47 -10.23 3.84
C LYS A 58 2.39 -9.10 3.39
N VAL A 59 2.20 -8.59 2.18
CA VAL A 59 2.96 -7.44 1.65
C VAL A 59 2.74 -6.20 2.51
N GLN A 60 1.49 -5.89 2.85
CA GLN A 60 1.16 -4.78 3.74
C GLN A 60 1.80 -4.95 5.12
N ALA A 61 1.71 -6.13 5.72
CA ALA A 61 2.34 -6.43 7.01
C ALA A 61 3.85 -6.22 6.95
N LEU A 62 4.51 -6.75 5.91
CA LEU A 62 5.95 -6.61 5.69
C LEU A 62 6.38 -5.14 5.61
N HIS A 63 5.72 -4.34 4.78
CA HIS A 63 6.13 -2.95 4.55
C HIS A 63 5.71 -1.99 5.66
N THR A 64 4.65 -2.29 6.42
CA THR A 64 4.20 -1.45 7.54
C THR A 64 4.83 -1.83 8.88
N GLY A 65 5.41 -3.03 8.98
CA GLY A 65 5.88 -3.59 10.25
C GLY A 65 4.75 -4.03 11.19
N GLN A 66 3.51 -4.07 10.72
CA GLN A 66 2.36 -4.59 11.48
C GLN A 66 2.27 -6.11 11.33
N THR A 67 1.55 -6.76 12.24
CA THR A 67 1.22 -8.18 12.07
C THR A 67 0.16 -8.37 10.98
N VAL A 68 0.18 -9.53 10.31
CA VAL A 68 -0.85 -9.89 9.32
C VAL A 68 -2.25 -9.79 9.95
N ASP A 69 -2.45 -10.31 11.16
CA ASP A 69 -3.75 -10.25 11.86
C ASP A 69 -4.24 -8.82 12.07
N LYS A 70 -3.33 -7.89 12.37
CA LYS A 70 -3.70 -6.48 12.55
C LYS A 70 -4.11 -5.85 11.22
N ILE A 71 -3.33 -6.07 10.15
CA ILE A 71 -3.70 -5.60 8.81
C ILE A 71 -5.07 -6.17 8.43
N THR A 72 -5.27 -7.48 8.54
CA THR A 72 -6.53 -8.15 8.21
C THR A 72 -7.71 -7.47 8.92
N ASN A 73 -7.63 -7.27 10.24
CA ASN A 73 -8.72 -6.64 10.98
C ASN A 73 -8.94 -5.17 10.58
N ASP A 74 -7.86 -4.45 10.31
CA ASP A 74 -7.89 -3.05 9.93
C ASP A 74 -8.39 -2.82 8.49
N THR A 75 -8.33 -3.82 7.61
CA THR A 75 -8.75 -3.71 6.20
C THR A 75 -10.13 -4.29 5.92
N ILE A 76 -10.79 -4.99 6.86
CA ILE A 76 -12.17 -5.51 6.67
C ILE A 76 -13.12 -4.41 6.16
N LYS A 77 -12.94 -3.19 6.67
CA LYS A 77 -13.59 -1.98 6.18
C LYS A 77 -12.55 -1.01 5.68
N GLU A 78 -13.00 0.03 5.00
CA GLU A 78 -12.15 1.16 4.69
C GLU A 78 -11.57 1.77 5.97
N LYS A 79 -10.24 1.81 6.02
CA LYS A 79 -9.50 2.52 7.06
C LYS A 79 -8.72 3.66 6.42
N TRP A 80 -9.01 4.85 6.91
CA TRP A 80 -8.47 6.10 6.41
C TRP A 80 -7.39 6.62 7.35
N PHE A 81 -6.28 7.05 6.77
CA PHE A 81 -5.10 7.56 7.47
C PHE A 81 -4.78 8.94 6.91
N ASN A 82 -4.74 9.95 7.78
CA ASN A 82 -4.08 11.21 7.41
C ASN A 82 -2.56 11.01 7.35
N ALA A 83 -1.82 12.01 6.88
CA ALA A 83 -0.37 11.95 6.73
C ALA A 83 0.38 11.49 8.00
N GLN A 84 -0.03 11.95 9.18
CA GLN A 84 0.62 11.61 10.44
C GLN A 84 0.29 10.18 10.90
N ASP A 85 -0.96 9.77 10.74
CA ASP A 85 -1.39 8.39 10.99
C ASP A 85 -0.69 7.41 10.04
N ALA A 86 -0.50 7.78 8.77
CA ALA A 86 0.19 6.95 7.79
C ALA A 86 1.66 6.70 8.17
N VAL A 87 2.35 7.73 8.71
CA VAL A 87 3.71 7.56 9.26
C VAL A 87 3.69 6.66 10.49
N ARG A 88 2.80 6.94 11.46
CA ARG A 88 2.70 6.12 12.70
C ARG A 88 2.37 4.67 12.42
N TYR A 89 1.56 4.40 11.41
CA TYR A 89 1.15 3.07 11.02
C TYR A 89 2.23 2.32 10.23
N GLY A 90 3.24 3.04 9.69
CA GLY A 90 4.33 2.47 8.90
C GLY A 90 4.09 2.41 7.39
N ILE A 91 3.01 3.03 6.90
CA ILE A 91 2.67 3.06 5.46
C ILE A 91 3.69 3.89 4.68
N VAL A 92 4.16 4.98 5.29
CA VAL A 92 5.17 5.90 4.73
C VAL A 92 6.21 6.24 5.77
N ASP A 93 7.38 6.68 5.31
CA ASP A 93 8.54 6.98 6.16
C ASP A 93 8.54 8.44 6.65
N GLY A 94 7.85 9.35 5.96
CA GLY A 94 7.79 10.76 6.36
C GLY A 94 6.78 11.62 5.61
N ILE A 95 6.62 12.85 6.11
CA ILE A 95 5.77 13.88 5.48
C ILE A 95 6.69 14.89 4.78
N ILE A 96 6.45 15.14 3.49
CA ILE A 96 7.19 16.15 2.73
C ILE A 96 6.61 17.54 3.02
N ASP A 97 7.49 18.50 3.32
CA ASP A 97 7.13 19.91 3.39
C ASP A 97 7.20 20.54 1.98
N PRO A 98 6.09 21.11 1.47
CA PRO A 98 6.05 21.73 0.14
C PRO A 98 6.95 22.98 -0.02
N GLN A 99 7.51 23.54 1.06
CA GLN A 99 8.46 24.65 0.99
C GLN A 99 9.91 24.20 0.75
N ILE A 100 10.19 22.89 0.84
CA ILE A 100 11.51 22.35 0.53
C ILE A 100 11.62 22.19 -0.98
N GLU A 101 12.66 22.81 -1.57
CA GLU A 101 12.94 22.66 -3.00
C GLU A 101 13.08 21.17 -3.33
N THR A 102 12.23 20.65 -4.22
CA THR A 102 12.14 19.21 -4.53
C THR A 102 13.48 18.63 -4.99
N SER A 103 14.30 19.46 -5.65
CA SER A 103 15.70 19.21 -6.03
C SER A 103 16.61 18.80 -4.87
N LEU A 104 16.33 19.26 -3.65
CA LEU A 104 17.11 18.97 -2.44
C LEU A 104 16.70 17.63 -1.80
N LEU A 105 15.43 17.22 -1.96
CA LEU A 105 14.91 15.94 -1.43
C LEU A 105 15.47 14.73 -2.18
N PHE A 106 15.76 14.89 -3.47
CA PHE A 106 16.27 13.82 -4.34
C PHE A 106 17.78 13.92 -4.63
N LYS A 107 18.47 14.90 -4.03
CA LYS A 107 19.92 15.08 -4.21
C LYS A 107 20.66 13.87 -3.64
N GLY A 108 21.33 13.09 -4.50
CA GLY A 108 21.95 11.82 -4.13
C GLY A 108 21.11 10.56 -4.41
N MET A 109 19.96 10.70 -5.09
CA MET A 109 19.13 9.57 -5.55
C MET A 109 19.37 9.19 -7.03
N GLU A 110 20.46 9.67 -7.64
CA GLU A 110 20.88 9.35 -9.02
C GLU A 110 21.56 7.97 -9.16
N GLN A 111 21.43 7.09 -8.19
CA GLN A 111 21.91 5.71 -8.34
C GLN A 111 20.95 4.98 -9.31
N PRO A 112 21.47 4.36 -10.38
CA PRO A 112 20.62 3.60 -11.30
C PRO A 112 19.89 2.50 -10.54
N LEU A 113 18.64 2.26 -10.90
CA LEU A 113 17.85 1.12 -10.41
C LEU A 113 18.58 -0.18 -10.74
N GLU A 114 19.34 -0.73 -9.79
CA GLU A 114 19.66 -2.16 -9.80
C GLU A 114 18.34 -2.90 -9.56
N VAL A 115 17.74 -3.38 -10.65
CA VAL A 115 16.60 -4.29 -10.58
C VAL A 115 17.11 -5.55 -9.92
N ALA A 116 16.88 -5.68 -8.61
CA ALA A 116 17.11 -6.92 -7.91
C ALA A 116 16.32 -8.03 -8.63
N ALA A 117 17.04 -9.04 -9.11
CA ALA A 117 16.42 -10.18 -9.77
C ALA A 117 15.37 -10.80 -8.83
N PRO A 118 14.18 -11.15 -9.34
CA PRO A 118 13.16 -11.77 -8.51
C PRO A 118 13.69 -13.12 -7.94
N PRO A 119 13.25 -13.51 -6.74
CA PRO A 119 13.63 -14.78 -6.13
C PRO A 119 13.14 -16.00 -6.92
#